data_AF-A0A436RG31-F1
#
_entry.id   AF-A0A436RG31-F1
#
_cell.length_a   1.000
_cell.length_b   1.000
_cell.length_c   1.000
_cell.angle_alpha   90.00
_cell.angle_beta   90.00
_cell.angle_gamma   90.00
#
_symmetry.space_group_name_H-M   'P 1'
#
loop_
_entity.id
_entity.type
_entity.pdbx_description
1 polymer ?
#
loop_
_entity_poly.entity_id
_entity_poly.type
_entity_poly.pdbx_seq_one_letter_code
_entity_poly.pdbx_strand_id
1 'polypeptide(L)'
;MQPPAIRFRRDRSGAAAVEFALVLPVLCVALLGTVDGWSYVTNSLSMRAGVKTAANLVLAGSGDDSSTRAAALASWEKKPTDAAVTVNRVYKCGTIVV
;
A
#
# COMPACT_ATOMS: atom_id res chain seq x y z
N MET A 1 27.67 -45.99 25.83
CA MET A 1 26.65 -44.92 25.81
C MET A 1 26.99 -43.97 24.68
N GLN A 2 26.33 -44.07 23.52
CA GLN A 2 26.62 -43.24 22.34
C GLN A 2 25.56 -42.13 22.21
N PRO A 3 25.93 -40.88 21.89
CA PRO A 3 25.03 -39.73 21.94
C PRO A 3 23.95 -39.77 20.85
N PRO A 4 22.71 -39.37 21.14
CA PRO A 4 21.55 -39.48 20.24
C PRO A 4 21.49 -38.36 19.17
N ALA A 5 22.63 -37.86 18.70
CA ALA A 5 22.68 -36.65 17.86
C ALA A 5 22.56 -36.89 16.34
N ILE A 6 22.37 -38.13 15.87
CA ILE A 6 22.45 -38.45 14.42
C ILE A 6 21.17 -39.10 13.85
N ARG A 7 20.03 -39.01 14.55
CA ARG A 7 18.75 -39.52 14.01
C ARG A 7 18.04 -38.57 13.05
N PHE A 8 18.60 -37.39 12.77
CA PHE A 8 18.06 -36.51 11.72
C PHE A 8 18.41 -36.98 10.29
N ARG A 9 19.36 -37.91 10.14
CA ARG A 9 19.90 -38.32 8.82
C ARG A 9 19.26 -39.56 8.21
N ARG A 10 18.06 -39.96 8.66
CA ARG A 10 17.40 -41.16 8.12
C ARG A 10 15.88 -41.10 8.23
N ASP A 11 15.28 -39.98 7.85
CA ASP A 11 13.95 -40.09 7.24
C ASP A 11 14.14 -40.39 5.75
N ARG A 12 14.07 -41.67 5.39
CA ARG A 12 14.14 -42.13 3.99
C ARG A 12 12.79 -41.99 3.27
N SER A 13 11.74 -41.54 3.95
CA SER A 13 10.41 -41.56 3.36
C SER A 13 10.17 -40.40 2.41
N GLY A 14 10.98 -39.33 2.43
CA GLY A 14 10.84 -38.17 1.53
C GLY A 14 9.47 -37.48 1.58
N ALA A 15 8.55 -38.00 2.40
CA ALA A 15 7.15 -37.63 2.47
C ALA A 15 7.04 -36.16 2.87
N ALA A 16 7.82 -35.73 3.85
CA ALA A 16 7.90 -34.32 4.24
C ALA A 16 8.35 -33.39 3.08
N ALA A 17 9.26 -33.85 2.22
CA ALA A 17 9.70 -33.06 1.05
C ALA A 17 8.63 -33.03 -0.05
N VAL A 18 7.89 -34.13 -0.23
CA VAL A 18 6.78 -34.24 -1.19
C VAL A 18 5.57 -33.42 -0.73
N GLU A 19 5.21 -33.52 0.55
CA GLU A 19 4.15 -32.72 1.18
C GLU A 19 4.47 -31.23 1.08
N PHE A 20 5.72 -30.85 1.36
CA PHE A 20 6.16 -29.47 1.20
C PHE A 20 6.15 -29.03 -0.27
N ALA A 21 6.59 -29.88 -1.20
CA ALA A 21 6.56 -29.58 -2.64
C ALA A 21 5.13 -29.40 -3.19
N LEU A 22 4.12 -30.03 -2.57
CA LEU A 22 2.71 -29.85 -2.91
C LEU A 22 2.13 -28.54 -2.35
N VAL A 23 2.56 -28.12 -1.16
CA VAL A 23 2.08 -26.88 -0.52
C VAL A 23 2.82 -25.63 -1.03
N LEU A 24 4.11 -25.76 -1.35
CA LEU A 24 4.99 -24.69 -1.83
C LEU A 24 4.37 -23.85 -2.97
N PRO A 25 3.81 -24.43 -4.06
CA PRO A 25 3.26 -23.62 -5.16
C PRO A 25 2.07 -22.76 -4.71
N VAL A 26 1.20 -23.27 -3.85
CA VAL A 26 0.08 -22.48 -3.28
C VAL A 26 0.61 -21.34 -2.40
N LEU A 27 1.63 -21.65 -1.60
CA LEU A 27 2.27 -20.66 -0.74
C LEU A 27 2.97 -19.56 -1.56
N CYS A 28 3.65 -19.93 -2.65
CA CYS A 28 4.24 -18.99 -3.59
C CYS A 28 3.20 -18.11 -4.27
N VAL A 29 2.08 -18.68 -4.72
CA VAL A 29 0.98 -17.89 -5.32
C VAL A 29 0.37 -16.92 -4.31
N ALA A 30 0.15 -17.37 -3.06
CA ALA A 30 -0.34 -16.50 -2.00
C ALA A 30 0.64 -15.34 -1.72
N LEU A 31 1.94 -15.65 -1.60
CA LEU A 31 2.97 -14.63 -1.35
C LEU A 31 3.09 -13.64 -2.51
N LEU A 32 3.18 -14.11 -3.76
CA LEU A 32 3.26 -13.23 -4.93
C LEU A 32 1.99 -12.39 -5.08
N GLY A 33 0.81 -12.99 -4.89
CA GLY A 33 -0.47 -12.27 -4.90
C GLY A 33 -0.57 -11.20 -3.80
N THR A 34 -0.01 -11.46 -2.62
CA THR A 34 0.04 -10.44 -1.56
C THR A 34 1.00 -9.30 -1.86
N VAL A 35 2.13 -9.55 -2.55
CA VAL A 35 3.09 -8.51 -2.93
C VAL A 35 2.49 -7.56 -3.96
N ASP A 36 1.82 -8.10 -4.97
CA ASP A 36 1.14 -7.29 -5.99
C ASP A 36 -0.04 -6.52 -5.40
N GLY A 37 -0.81 -7.16 -4.52
CA GLY A 37 -1.87 -6.52 -3.75
C GLY A 37 -1.35 -5.40 -2.84
N TRP A 38 -0.20 -5.60 -2.20
CA TRP A 38 0.43 -4.59 -1.34
C TRP A 38 0.86 -3.35 -2.13
N SER A 39 1.40 -3.55 -3.33
CA SER A 39 1.78 -2.44 -4.22
C SER A 39 0.56 -1.57 -4.57
N TYR A 40 -0.57 -2.20 -4.89
CA TYR A 40 -1.83 -1.50 -5.16
C TYR A 40 -2.34 -0.70 -3.95
N VAL A 41 -2.37 -1.34 -2.78
CA VAL A 41 -2.80 -0.68 -1.53
C VAL A 41 -1.88 0.49 -1.19
N THR A 42 -0.57 0.32 -1.33
CA THR A 42 0.41 1.39 -1.03
C THR A 42 0.21 2.59 -1.96
N ASN A 43 -0.05 2.38 -3.25
CA ASN A 43 -0.33 3.46 -4.20
C ASN A 43 -1.64 4.20 -3.86
N SER A 44 -2.66 3.47 -3.40
CA SER A 44 -3.92 4.09 -2.96
C SER A 44 -3.73 4.93 -1.69
N LEU A 45 -2.85 4.50 -0.78
CA LEU A 45 -2.52 5.22 0.44
C LEU A 45 -1.71 6.48 0.15
N SER A 46 -0.76 6.43 -0.78
CA SER A 46 0.03 7.61 -1.18
C SER A 46 -0.84 8.68 -1.83
N MET A 47 -1.82 8.30 -2.66
CA MET A 47 -2.82 9.22 -3.21
C MET A 47 -3.62 9.91 -2.09
N ARG A 48 -4.13 9.14 -1.11
CA ARG A 48 -4.88 9.67 0.02
C ARG A 48 -4.03 10.57 0.92
N ALA A 49 -2.76 10.23 1.11
CA ALA A 49 -1.81 11.05 1.85
C ALA A 49 -1.65 12.43 1.18
N GLY A 50 -1.52 12.45 -0.15
CA GLY A 50 -1.44 13.71 -0.92
C GLY A 50 -2.64 14.62 -0.72
N VAL A 51 -3.86 14.06 -0.85
CA VAL A 51 -5.10 14.82 -0.62
C VAL A 51 -5.20 15.31 0.83
N LYS A 52 -4.77 14.50 1.80
CA LYS A 52 -4.79 14.88 3.23
C LYS A 52 -3.84 16.04 3.52
N THR A 53 -2.66 16.08 2.90
CA THR A 53 -1.75 17.23 3.01
C THR A 53 -2.39 18.51 2.48
N ALA A 54 -3.04 18.44 1.31
CA ALA A 54 -3.79 19.56 0.77
C ALA A 54 -4.95 20.00 1.67
N ALA A 55 -5.71 19.05 2.23
CA ALA A 55 -6.76 19.35 3.18
C ALA A 55 -6.22 20.07 4.42
N ASN A 56 -5.09 19.63 4.97
CA ASN A 56 -4.43 20.31 6.09
C ASN A 56 -3.98 21.73 5.73
N LEU A 57 -3.51 21.97 4.50
CA LEU A 57 -3.17 23.30 4.01
C LEU A 57 -4.40 24.22 3.95
N VAL A 58 -5.53 23.72 3.45
CA VAL A 58 -6.80 24.47 3.44
C VAL A 58 -7.27 24.76 4.86
N LEU A 59 -7.19 23.77 5.77
CA LEU A 59 -7.53 23.94 7.18
C LEU A 59 -6.61 24.93 7.91
N ALA A 60 -5.34 25.02 7.51
CA ALA A 60 -4.39 26.02 7.99
C ALA A 60 -4.67 27.43 7.44
N GLY A 61 -5.69 27.60 6.60
CA GLY A 61 -6.09 28.89 6.03
C GLY A 61 -5.48 29.20 4.67
N SER A 62 -4.94 28.20 3.95
CA SER A 62 -4.47 28.43 2.58
C SER A 62 -5.61 28.93 1.70
N GLY A 63 -5.47 30.16 1.19
CA GLY A 63 -6.39 30.78 0.23
C GLY A 63 -6.04 30.48 -1.23
N ASP A 64 -4.88 29.90 -1.49
CA ASP A 64 -4.38 29.66 -2.84
C ASP A 64 -4.54 28.19 -3.25
N ASP A 65 -5.31 27.98 -4.31
CA ASP A 65 -5.60 26.65 -4.86
C ASP A 65 -4.42 26.07 -5.64
N SER A 66 -3.52 26.92 -6.15
CA SER A 66 -2.33 26.47 -6.87
C SER A 66 -1.31 25.84 -5.91
N SER A 67 -1.03 26.50 -4.78
CA SER A 67 -0.17 25.96 -3.71
C SER A 67 -0.76 24.69 -3.07
N THR A 68 -2.08 24.66 -2.86
CA THR A 68 -2.79 23.50 -2.32
C THR A 68 -2.70 22.29 -3.26
N ARG A 69 -2.91 22.50 -4.57
CA ARG A 69 -2.74 21.46 -5.60
C ARG A 69 -1.29 20.99 -5.68
N ALA A 70 -0.34 21.92 -5.67
CA ALA A 70 1.09 21.59 -5.73
C ALA A 70 1.51 20.74 -4.53
N ALA A 71 1.05 21.08 -3.32
CA ALA A 71 1.32 20.29 -2.12
C ALA A 71 0.70 18.89 -2.16
N ALA A 72 -0.50 18.74 -2.74
CA ALA A 72 -1.13 17.43 -2.94
C ALA A 72 -0.27 16.55 -3.86
N LEU A 73 0.16 17.10 -5.00
CA LEU A 73 0.95 16.40 -6.00
C LEU A 73 2.36 16.09 -5.50
N ALA A 74 2.97 16.99 -4.74
CA ALA A 74 4.29 16.79 -4.13
C ALA A 74 4.28 15.71 -3.04
N SER A 75 3.16 15.55 -2.33
CA SER A 75 2.99 14.56 -1.27
C SER A 75 2.55 13.17 -1.78
N TRP A 76 2.14 13.07 -3.05
CA TRP A 76 1.73 11.80 -3.66
C TRP A 76 2.96 11.04 -4.19
N GLU A 77 3.45 10.13 -3.35
CA GLU A 77 4.57 9.26 -3.70
C GLU A 77 4.19 8.24 -4.79
N LYS A 78 5.05 8.06 -5.80
CA LYS A 78 4.83 7.22 -6.98
C LYS A 78 3.60 7.61 -7.83
N LYS A 79 3.23 8.89 -7.88
CA LYS A 79 2.13 9.34 -8.74
C LYS A 79 2.40 9.00 -10.22
N PRO A 80 1.37 8.59 -10.98
CA PRO A 80 1.49 8.43 -12.42
C PRO A 80 1.68 9.78 -13.15
N THR A 81 2.19 9.77 -14.38
CA THR A 81 2.55 10.99 -15.12
C THR A 81 1.34 11.88 -15.44
N ASP A 82 0.16 11.29 -15.52
CA ASP A 82 -1.15 11.92 -15.74
C ASP A 82 -1.93 12.21 -14.45
N ALA A 83 -1.29 12.07 -13.28
CA ALA A 83 -1.93 12.36 -12.00
C ALA A 83 -2.40 13.83 -11.93
N ALA A 84 -3.71 14.01 -11.78
CA ALA A 84 -4.36 15.31 -11.65
C ALA A 84 -5.06 15.44 -10.29
N VAL A 85 -5.00 16.64 -9.71
CA VAL A 85 -5.72 16.98 -8.47
C VAL A 85 -6.52 18.25 -8.73
N THR A 86 -7.83 18.18 -8.57
CA THR A 86 -8.74 19.33 -8.65
C THR A 86 -9.09 19.80 -7.23
N VAL A 87 -9.05 21.11 -7.03
CA VAL A 87 -9.48 21.75 -5.78
C VAL A 87 -10.74 22.52 -6.13
N ASN A 88 -11.86 22.16 -5.51
CA ASN A 88 -13.11 22.89 -5.66
C ASN A 88 -13.48 23.47 -4.29
N ARG A 89 -13.60 24.80 -4.22
CA ARG A 89 -14.02 25.47 -2.99
C ARG A 89 -15.51 25.74 -3.03
N VAL A 90 -16.21 25.23 -2.03
CA VAL A 90 -17.61 25.59 -1.78
C VAL A 90 -17.63 26.44 -0.52
N TYR A 91 -17.86 27.74 -0.70
CA TYR A 91 -17.97 28.68 0.40
C TYR A 91 -19.41 28.64 0.93
N LYS A 92 -19.60 28.04 2.11
CA LYS A 92 -20.88 28.13 2.82
C LYS A 92 -20.95 29.46 3.56
N CYS A 93 -21.37 30.53 2.87
CA CYS A 93 -21.81 31.75 3.54
C CYS A 93 -23.34 31.73 3.61
N GLY A 94 -23.89 31.26 4.73
CA GLY A 94 -25.34 31.13 4.92
C GLY A 94 -25.92 29.82 4.38
N THR A 95 -27.14 29.50 4.80
CA THR A 95 -27.83 28.20 4.71
C THR A 95 -28.15 27.68 3.30
N ILE A 96 -27.59 28.25 2.24
CA ILE A 96 -27.90 27.83 0.86
C ILE A 96 -26.61 27.58 0.10
N VAL A 97 -26.40 26.31 -0.25
CA VAL A 97 -25.36 25.85 -1.18
C VAL A 97 -25.99 25.70 -2.56
N VAL A 98 -25.51 26.45 -3.54
CA VAL A 98 -25.70 26.21 -4.99
C VAL A 98 -24.43 25.63 -5.58
#